data_AF-A0A6G0SXF1-F1
#
_entry.id   AF-A0A6G0SXF1-F1
#
_cell.length_a   1.000
_cell.length_b   1.000
_cell.length_c   1.000
_cell.angle_alpha   90.00
_cell.angle_beta   90.00
_cell.angle_gamma   90.00
#
_symmetry.space_group_name_H-M   'P 1'
#
loop_
_entity.id
_entity.type
_entity.pdbx_description
1 polymer ?
#
loop_
_entity_poly.entity_id
_entity_poly.type
_entity_poly.pdbx_seq_one_letter_code
_entity_poly.pdbx_strand_id
1 'polypeptide(L)'
;MPNKTENYRFGLSTLHAWIRFFEYCLHLAYRLEFKTWQVRAINKKAFNNRKQLIQNKIRSELGLLVDVVLQGHGTTNDGNTARKFFRNAEISANCTGLNVELIQQCGNILSAMASGMTINIDYFEEYCLKTAKMFVTLYPWYYMPRVCIKCKVSEEAQESRNKDYKQYREHNTRKNSRLNTNEDLLHILLISSDPYISSIRNVSKQNEHELSDDVKKLLIIPESDEDEESDINQSFSEITLTD
;
A
#
# COMPACT_ATOMS: atom_id res chain seq x y z
N MET A 1 -24.68 -9.30 -9.56
CA MET A 1 -24.60 -8.68 -10.91
C MET A 1 -23.41 -9.27 -11.62
N PRO A 2 -23.55 -9.72 -12.88
CA PRO A 2 -22.41 -10.25 -13.62
C PRO A 2 -21.36 -9.17 -13.81
N ASN A 3 -20.08 -9.52 -13.60
CA ASN A 3 -18.96 -8.64 -13.87
C ASN A 3 -18.89 -8.40 -15.38
N LYS A 4 -19.12 -7.16 -15.81
CA LYS A 4 -18.83 -6.77 -17.20
C LYS A 4 -17.33 -6.70 -17.37
N THR A 5 -16.79 -7.46 -18.32
CA THR A 5 -15.37 -7.51 -18.68
C THR A 5 -14.79 -6.14 -19.01
N GLU A 6 -15.61 -5.24 -19.56
CA GLU A 6 -15.26 -3.82 -19.80
C GLU A 6 -14.78 -3.08 -18.56
N ASN A 7 -15.16 -3.53 -17.35
CA ASN A 7 -14.75 -2.87 -16.11
C ASN A 7 -13.32 -3.23 -15.69
N TYR A 8 -12.70 -4.28 -16.27
CA TYR A 8 -11.34 -4.65 -15.94
C TYR A 8 -10.31 -3.63 -16.44
N ARG A 9 -10.67 -2.80 -17.43
CA ARG A 9 -9.85 -1.68 -17.91
C ARG A 9 -9.53 -0.64 -16.83
N PHE A 10 -10.32 -0.61 -15.75
CA PHE A 10 -10.14 0.38 -14.70
C PHE A 10 -8.98 0.04 -13.74
N GLY A 11 -8.33 -1.14 -13.81
CA GLY A 11 -7.00 -1.48 -13.24
C GLY A 11 -6.95 -2.08 -11.82
N LEU A 12 -5.81 -2.03 -11.06
CA LEU A 12 -5.71 -2.32 -9.59
C LEU A 12 -4.91 -1.28 -8.73
N SER A 13 -5.46 -0.68 -7.63
CA SER A 13 -4.96 0.57 -6.96
C SER A 13 -4.51 0.21 -5.58
N THR A 14 -3.22 0.00 -5.50
CA THR A 14 -2.52 -0.42 -4.30
C THR A 14 -2.65 0.65 -3.23
N LEU A 15 -2.39 1.92 -3.54
CA LEU A 15 -2.50 3.04 -2.60
C LEU A 15 -3.89 3.14 -1.96
N HIS A 16 -4.94 3.16 -2.77
CA HIS A 16 -6.31 3.24 -2.27
C HIS A 16 -6.72 1.98 -1.51
N ALA A 17 -6.22 0.80 -1.89
CA ALA A 17 -6.42 -0.41 -1.11
C ALA A 17 -5.83 -0.27 0.29
N TRP A 18 -4.57 0.17 0.42
CA TRP A 18 -3.92 0.43 1.71
C TRP A 18 -4.75 1.37 2.60
N ILE A 19 -5.13 2.53 2.06
CA ILE A 19 -5.88 3.56 2.83
C ILE A 19 -7.26 3.04 3.24
N ARG A 20 -8.00 2.39 2.33
CA ARG A 20 -9.36 1.92 2.62
C ARG A 20 -9.40 0.75 3.60
N PHE A 21 -8.46 -0.18 3.51
CA PHE A 21 -8.32 -1.25 4.50
C PHE A 21 -7.95 -0.68 5.87
N PHE A 22 -7.04 0.30 5.91
CA PHE A 22 -6.69 0.99 7.15
C PHE A 22 -7.91 1.69 7.78
N GLU A 23 -8.65 2.48 6.99
CA GLU A 23 -9.91 3.12 7.43
C GLU A 23 -10.93 2.09 7.93
N TYR A 24 -11.06 0.96 7.23
CA TYR A 24 -11.93 -0.13 7.64
C TYR A 24 -11.56 -0.69 9.00
N CYS A 25 -10.27 -1.01 9.24
CA CYS A 25 -9.79 -1.51 10.52
C CYS A 25 -10.06 -0.51 11.65
N LEU A 26 -9.79 0.79 11.44
CA LEU A 26 -10.08 1.82 12.43
C LEU A 26 -11.57 1.90 12.75
N HIS A 27 -12.41 1.93 11.72
CA HIS A 27 -13.84 2.00 11.89
C HIS A 27 -14.43 0.76 12.56
N LEU A 28 -13.89 -0.42 12.29
CA LEU A 28 -14.23 -1.63 13.00
C LEU A 28 -13.83 -1.52 14.49
N ALA A 29 -12.60 -1.08 14.76
CA ALA A 29 -12.07 -0.90 16.10
C ALA A 29 -12.88 0.09 16.96
N TYR A 30 -13.34 1.20 16.35
CA TYR A 30 -14.18 2.19 17.04
C TYR A 30 -15.56 1.65 17.46
N ARG A 31 -16.01 0.56 16.84
CA ARG A 31 -17.35 -0.03 17.04
C ARG A 31 -17.33 -1.30 17.87
N LEU A 32 -16.16 -1.76 18.32
CA LEU A 32 -16.01 -3.00 19.10
C LEU A 32 -16.87 -3.03 20.36
N GLU A 33 -17.15 -1.87 20.97
CA GLU A 33 -17.91 -1.76 22.21
C GLU A 33 -19.40 -2.09 22.03
N PHE A 34 -20.00 -1.68 20.91
CA PHE A 34 -21.45 -1.81 20.67
C PHE A 34 -21.81 -2.72 19.50
N LYS A 35 -20.81 -3.21 18.74
CA LYS A 35 -20.92 -4.27 17.72
C LYS A 35 -22.09 -4.09 16.75
N THR A 36 -22.28 -2.87 16.26
CA THR A 36 -23.25 -2.58 15.19
C THR A 36 -22.59 -1.75 14.10
N TRP A 37 -22.99 -2.00 12.85
CA TRP A 37 -22.45 -1.29 11.70
C TRP A 37 -22.77 0.22 11.72
N GLN A 38 -24.03 0.56 12.00
CA GLN A 38 -24.51 1.94 11.99
C GLN A 38 -24.32 2.60 13.36
N VAL A 39 -23.66 3.76 13.37
CA VAL A 39 -23.54 4.58 14.58
C VAL A 39 -24.79 5.44 14.71
N ARG A 40 -25.73 5.01 15.57
CA ARG A 40 -26.94 5.78 15.92
C ARG A 40 -26.64 6.77 17.05
N ALA A 41 -27.55 7.71 17.30
CA ALA A 41 -27.38 8.74 18.33
C ALA A 41 -27.00 8.18 19.71
N ILE A 42 -27.58 7.03 20.09
CA ILE A 42 -27.30 6.32 21.34
C ILE A 42 -25.82 5.92 21.45
N ASN A 43 -25.22 5.44 20.35
CA ASN A 43 -23.85 4.93 20.34
C ASN A 43 -22.81 6.01 20.02
N LYS A 44 -23.23 7.23 19.67
CA LYS A 44 -22.33 8.30 19.21
C LYS A 44 -21.31 8.70 20.28
N LYS A 45 -21.72 8.72 21.56
CA LYS A 45 -20.83 9.04 22.68
C LYS A 45 -19.76 7.96 22.87
N ALA A 46 -20.16 6.69 22.90
CA ALA A 46 -19.24 5.55 23.00
C ALA A 46 -18.24 5.53 21.83
N PHE A 47 -18.73 5.73 20.60
CA PHE A 47 -17.91 5.81 19.41
C PHE A 47 -16.83 6.91 19.50
N ASN A 48 -17.20 8.12 19.89
CA ASN A 48 -16.26 9.24 19.99
C ASN A 48 -15.20 9.01 21.08
N ASN A 49 -15.61 8.49 22.25
CA ASN A 49 -14.68 8.16 23.33
C ASN A 49 -13.68 7.09 22.89
N ARG A 50 -14.18 6.03 22.23
CA ARG A 50 -13.35 4.94 21.73
C ARG A 50 -12.40 5.40 20.62
N LYS A 51 -12.89 6.25 19.71
CA LYS A 51 -12.07 6.89 18.67
C LYS A 51 -10.92 7.68 19.27
N GLN A 52 -11.19 8.56 20.24
CA GLN A 52 -10.15 9.34 20.91
C GLN A 52 -9.13 8.45 21.65
N LEU A 53 -9.60 7.41 22.35
CA LEU A 53 -8.74 6.45 23.03
C LEU A 53 -7.77 5.78 22.06
N ILE A 54 -8.27 5.27 20.93
CA ILE A 54 -7.46 4.57 19.93
C ILE A 54 -6.50 5.55 19.23
N GLN A 55 -6.96 6.75 18.89
CA GLN A 55 -6.09 7.79 18.31
C GLN A 55 -4.92 8.13 19.23
N ASN A 56 -5.17 8.29 20.53
CA ASN A 56 -4.13 8.57 21.52
C ASN A 56 -3.15 7.40 21.67
N LYS A 57 -3.64 6.15 21.70
CA LYS A 57 -2.78 4.95 21.76
C LYS A 57 -1.90 4.80 20.52
N ILE A 58 -2.46 4.96 19.33
CA ILE A 58 -1.69 4.89 18.09
C ILE A 58 -0.65 6.01 18.04
N ARG A 59 -0.98 7.20 18.55
CA ARG A 59 -0.03 8.30 18.66
C ARG A 59 1.10 8.00 19.64
N SER A 60 0.83 7.40 20.80
CA SER A 60 1.87 7.07 21.78
C SER A 60 2.78 5.93 21.34
N GLU A 61 2.20 4.85 20.81
CA GLU A 61 2.93 3.62 20.47
C GLU A 61 3.61 3.69 19.09
N LEU A 62 2.92 4.22 18.08
CA LEU A 62 3.42 4.25 16.69
C LEU A 62 3.88 5.64 16.25
N GLY A 63 3.67 6.69 17.05
CA GLY A 63 4.00 8.06 16.67
C GLY A 63 3.17 8.58 15.49
N LEU A 64 1.98 8.00 15.25
CA LEU A 64 1.14 8.32 14.10
C LEU A 64 -0.08 9.17 14.49
N LEU A 65 -0.43 10.14 13.64
CA LEU A 65 -1.68 10.88 13.73
C LEU A 65 -2.69 10.26 12.77
N VAL A 66 -3.85 9.84 13.28
CA VAL A 66 -4.81 9.03 12.52
C VAL A 66 -6.20 9.63 12.59
N ASP A 67 -6.94 9.60 11.47
CA ASP A 67 -8.33 10.05 11.36
C ASP A 67 -8.54 11.52 11.80
N VAL A 68 -7.59 12.37 11.38
CA VAL A 68 -7.60 13.83 11.56
C VAL A 68 -7.64 14.50 10.19
N VAL A 69 -8.51 15.49 10.01
CA VAL A 69 -8.56 16.32 8.80
C VAL A 69 -7.62 17.51 8.97
N LEU A 70 -6.66 17.66 8.06
CA LEU A 70 -5.75 18.80 7.97
C LEU A 70 -6.26 19.77 6.90
N GLN A 71 -6.51 21.02 7.29
CA GLN A 71 -6.91 22.05 6.32
C GLN A 71 -5.84 22.22 5.24
N GLY A 72 -6.25 22.10 3.97
CA GLY A 72 -5.38 22.25 2.80
C GLY A 72 -4.49 21.03 2.44
N HIS A 73 -4.42 20.02 3.31
CA HIS A 73 -3.55 18.83 3.11
C HIS A 73 -4.30 17.50 3.03
N GLY A 74 -5.63 17.49 3.26
CA GLY A 74 -6.44 16.27 3.20
C GLY A 74 -6.56 15.60 4.58
N THR A 75 -6.61 14.27 4.61
CA THR A 75 -6.71 13.49 5.84
C THR A 75 -5.36 12.91 6.22
N THR A 76 -5.07 12.74 7.50
CA THR A 76 -3.85 12.05 7.96
C THR A 76 -3.82 10.55 7.64
N ASN A 77 -4.92 9.99 7.13
CA ASN A 77 -4.99 8.61 6.63
C ASN A 77 -4.35 8.51 5.23
N ASP A 78 -3.05 8.76 5.15
CA ASP A 78 -2.29 8.62 3.91
C ASP A 78 -1.68 7.22 3.77
N GLY A 79 -1.08 6.96 2.60
CA GLY A 79 -0.44 5.66 2.32
C GLY A 79 0.69 5.32 3.29
N ASN A 80 1.43 6.32 3.78
CA ASN A 80 2.53 6.11 4.72
C ASN A 80 2.00 5.66 6.10
N THR A 81 0.94 6.28 6.57
CA THR A 81 0.27 5.93 7.82
C THR A 81 -0.31 4.52 7.73
N ALA A 82 -0.98 4.19 6.63
CA ALA A 82 -1.52 2.85 6.39
C ALA A 82 -0.42 1.77 6.37
N ARG A 83 0.67 1.98 5.61
CA ARG A 83 1.80 1.03 5.54
C ARG A 83 2.43 0.79 6.91
N LYS A 84 2.67 1.85 7.69
CA LYS A 84 3.27 1.72 9.03
C LYS A 84 2.34 0.98 9.99
N PHE A 85 1.02 1.18 9.88
CA PHE A 85 0.04 0.45 10.68
C PHE A 85 0.09 -1.06 10.44
N PHE A 86 0.09 -1.50 9.17
CA PHE A 86 0.11 -2.92 8.86
C PHE A 86 1.49 -3.58 9.04
N ARG A 87 2.59 -2.82 8.88
CA ARG A 87 3.94 -3.31 9.16
C ARG A 87 4.10 -3.72 10.63
N ASN A 88 3.53 -2.95 11.54
CA ASN A 88 3.59 -3.21 12.99
C ASN A 88 2.28 -3.85 13.49
N ALA A 89 1.89 -4.98 12.88
CA ALA A 89 0.57 -5.59 13.10
C ALA A 89 0.28 -5.91 14.58
N GLU A 90 1.27 -6.36 15.36
CA GLU A 90 1.12 -6.65 16.79
C GLU A 90 0.78 -5.40 17.61
N ILE A 91 1.55 -4.32 17.42
CA ILE A 91 1.32 -3.05 18.10
C ILE A 91 -0.03 -2.46 17.69
N SER A 92 -0.35 -2.53 16.40
CA SER A 92 -1.63 -2.08 15.84
C SER A 92 -2.82 -2.85 16.40
N ALA A 93 -2.70 -4.17 16.55
CA ALA A 93 -3.71 -5.01 17.17
C ALA A 93 -3.90 -4.66 18.66
N ASN A 94 -2.82 -4.48 19.41
CA ASN A 94 -2.87 -4.06 20.82
C ASN A 94 -3.53 -2.68 21.00
N CYS A 95 -3.27 -1.75 20.08
CA CYS A 95 -3.89 -0.42 20.10
C CYS A 95 -5.39 -0.48 19.79
N THR A 96 -5.77 -1.24 18.76
CA THR A 96 -7.14 -1.27 18.22
C THR A 96 -8.06 -2.26 18.93
N GLY A 97 -7.50 -3.32 19.51
CA GLY A 97 -8.23 -4.47 20.06
C GLY A 97 -8.73 -5.45 18.99
N LEU A 98 -8.15 -5.41 17.78
CA LEU A 98 -8.47 -6.35 16.69
C LEU A 98 -7.59 -7.60 16.77
N ASN A 99 -7.99 -8.64 16.06
CA ASN A 99 -7.19 -9.86 15.94
C ASN A 99 -5.89 -9.58 15.15
N VAL A 100 -4.75 -10.01 15.70
CA VAL A 100 -3.41 -9.79 15.12
C VAL A 100 -3.26 -10.47 13.77
N GLU A 101 -3.65 -11.75 13.69
CA GLU A 101 -3.54 -12.57 12.48
C GLU A 101 -4.31 -11.94 11.32
N LEU A 102 -5.47 -11.35 11.60
CA LEU A 102 -6.27 -10.64 10.59
C LEU A 102 -5.55 -9.41 10.03
N ILE A 103 -4.88 -8.62 10.88
CA ILE A 103 -4.11 -7.44 10.46
C ILE A 103 -2.89 -7.89 9.64
N GLN A 104 -2.20 -8.95 10.07
CA GLN A 104 -1.08 -9.53 9.34
C GLN A 104 -1.49 -10.04 7.95
N GLN A 105 -2.55 -10.84 7.86
CA GLN A 105 -3.05 -11.35 6.58
C GLN A 105 -3.44 -10.21 5.63
N CYS A 106 -4.12 -9.17 6.13
CA CYS A 106 -4.42 -7.98 5.32
C CYS A 106 -3.16 -7.28 4.83
N GLY A 107 -2.16 -7.10 5.71
CA GLY A 107 -0.87 -6.51 5.36
C GLY A 107 -0.14 -7.32 4.27
N ASN A 108 -0.19 -8.65 4.36
CA ASN A 108 0.43 -9.54 3.39
C ASN A 108 -0.23 -9.46 2.00
N ILE A 109 -1.56 -9.46 1.95
CA ILE A 109 -2.32 -9.28 0.70
C ILE A 109 -1.95 -7.94 0.05
N LEU A 110 -1.97 -6.87 0.83
CA LEU A 110 -1.65 -5.52 0.34
C LEU A 110 -0.19 -5.39 -0.12
N SER A 111 0.73 -6.08 0.55
CA SER A 111 2.15 -6.12 0.18
C SER A 111 2.38 -6.91 -1.10
N ALA A 112 1.75 -8.09 -1.24
CA ALA A 112 1.80 -8.87 -2.48
C ALA A 112 1.29 -8.05 -3.67
N MET A 113 0.15 -7.36 -3.51
CA MET A 113 -0.39 -6.47 -4.55
C MET A 113 0.51 -5.27 -4.88
N ALA A 114 1.22 -4.73 -3.88
CA ALA A 114 2.11 -3.58 -4.05
C ALA A 114 3.52 -3.95 -4.54
N SER A 115 3.86 -5.25 -4.55
CA SER A 115 5.20 -5.74 -4.88
C SER A 115 5.61 -5.51 -6.33
N GLY A 116 4.65 -5.41 -7.25
CA GLY A 116 4.90 -5.31 -8.70
C GLY A 116 5.38 -6.61 -9.34
N MET A 117 5.48 -7.71 -8.58
CA MET A 117 5.85 -9.04 -9.07
C MET A 117 4.63 -9.84 -9.53
N THR A 118 4.87 -10.93 -10.25
CA THR A 118 3.84 -11.89 -10.66
C THR A 118 3.28 -12.64 -9.46
N ILE A 119 1.96 -12.57 -9.27
CA ILE A 119 1.25 -13.22 -8.16
C ILE A 119 0.80 -14.62 -8.59
N ASN A 120 0.96 -15.61 -7.72
CA ASN A 120 0.37 -16.92 -7.92
C ASN A 120 -1.14 -16.85 -7.65
N ILE A 121 -1.95 -16.94 -8.71
CA ILE A 121 -3.40 -16.69 -8.65
C ILE A 121 -4.10 -17.69 -7.73
N ASP A 122 -3.79 -18.97 -7.83
CA ASP A 122 -4.48 -20.03 -7.10
C ASP A 122 -4.26 -19.90 -5.58
N TYR A 123 -3.00 -19.73 -5.18
CA TYR A 123 -2.66 -19.53 -3.77
C TYR A 123 -3.19 -18.20 -3.23
N PHE A 124 -3.14 -17.13 -4.04
CA PHE A 124 -3.64 -15.83 -3.64
C PHE A 124 -5.15 -15.82 -3.45
N GLU A 125 -5.89 -16.52 -4.31
CA GLU A 125 -7.34 -16.69 -4.18
C GLU A 125 -7.69 -17.46 -2.90
N GLU A 126 -7.02 -18.59 -2.63
CA GLU A 126 -7.23 -19.36 -1.41
C GLU A 126 -6.94 -18.52 -0.16
N TYR A 127 -5.82 -17.79 -0.16
CA TYR A 127 -5.43 -16.91 0.94
C TYR A 127 -6.49 -15.83 1.20
N CYS A 128 -6.96 -15.16 0.14
CA CYS A 128 -8.00 -14.15 0.21
C CYS A 128 -9.34 -14.71 0.71
N LEU A 129 -9.73 -15.92 0.26
CA LEU A 129 -10.94 -16.61 0.73
C LEU A 129 -10.84 -16.99 2.21
N LYS A 130 -9.67 -17.46 2.66
CA LYS A 130 -9.42 -17.76 4.08
C LYS A 130 -9.55 -16.50 4.94
N THR A 131 -8.93 -15.40 4.53
CA THR A 131 -9.02 -14.11 5.23
C THR A 131 -10.47 -13.58 5.25
N ALA A 132 -11.20 -13.69 4.13
CA ALA A 132 -12.60 -13.28 4.06
C ALA A 132 -13.49 -14.09 5.02
N LYS A 133 -13.30 -15.41 5.10
CA LYS A 133 -14.01 -16.27 6.08
C LYS A 133 -13.70 -15.82 7.51
N MET A 134 -12.45 -15.48 7.80
CA MET A 134 -12.03 -15.00 9.13
C MET A 134 -12.67 -13.66 9.51
N PHE A 135 -12.86 -12.74 8.56
CA PHE A 135 -13.61 -11.51 8.80
C PHE A 135 -15.07 -11.77 9.18
N VAL A 136 -15.73 -12.66 8.45
CA VAL A 136 -17.14 -12.99 8.70
C VAL A 136 -17.34 -13.69 10.03
N THR A 137 -16.41 -14.57 10.43
CA THR A 137 -16.50 -15.29 11.71
C THR A 137 -16.21 -14.39 12.91
N LEU A 138 -15.19 -13.52 12.83
CA LEU A 138 -14.81 -12.64 13.94
C LEU A 138 -15.74 -11.43 14.08
N TYR A 139 -16.18 -10.86 12.95
CA TYR A 139 -16.92 -9.59 12.92
C TYR A 139 -18.19 -9.65 12.05
N PRO A 140 -19.13 -10.58 12.31
CA PRO A 140 -20.33 -10.77 11.47
C PRO A 140 -21.26 -9.55 11.42
N TRP A 141 -21.14 -8.66 12.41
CA TRP A 141 -21.97 -7.46 12.58
C TRP A 141 -21.46 -6.24 11.78
N TYR A 142 -20.31 -6.36 11.09
CA TYR A 142 -19.72 -5.27 10.32
C TYR A 142 -19.52 -5.66 8.85
N TYR A 143 -20.11 -4.89 7.93
CA TYR A 143 -20.06 -5.19 6.51
C TYR A 143 -18.71 -4.79 5.88
N MET A 144 -18.12 -5.71 5.11
CA MET A 144 -16.87 -5.50 4.37
C MET A 144 -17.08 -4.53 3.19
N PRO A 145 -16.34 -3.41 3.09
CA PRO A 145 -16.52 -2.42 2.03
C PRO A 145 -16.24 -2.97 0.63
N ARG A 146 -16.99 -2.44 -0.35
CA ARG A 146 -16.89 -2.82 -1.78
C ARG A 146 -15.53 -2.54 -2.43
N VAL A 147 -14.69 -1.71 -1.82
CA VAL A 147 -13.39 -1.32 -2.39
C VAL A 147 -12.36 -2.45 -2.30
N CYS A 148 -12.58 -3.47 -1.46
CA CYS A 148 -11.75 -4.68 -1.47
C CYS A 148 -11.80 -5.47 -2.78
N ILE A 149 -12.77 -5.18 -3.68
CA ILE A 149 -13.10 -6.03 -4.85
C ILE A 149 -12.77 -5.34 -6.18
N LYS A 150 -12.51 -4.02 -6.18
CA LYS A 150 -12.24 -3.26 -7.39
C LYS A 150 -11.03 -2.38 -7.16
N CYS A 151 -9.93 -2.71 -7.79
CA CYS A 151 -8.74 -1.91 -7.66
C CYS A 151 -8.59 -1.05 -8.98
N LYS A 152 -7.64 -0.08 -9.12
CA LYS A 152 -7.22 0.67 -10.35
C LYS A 152 -5.69 0.91 -10.54
N VAL A 153 -5.05 0.80 -11.72
CA VAL A 153 -3.57 0.89 -11.89
C VAL A 153 -2.93 2.08 -11.12
N SER A 154 -1.73 1.89 -10.53
CA SER A 154 -1.03 2.76 -9.56
C SER A 154 -1.22 4.29 -9.75
N GLU A 155 -2.19 4.84 -9.00
CA GLU A 155 -2.44 6.27 -8.86
C GLU A 155 -1.33 7.00 -8.08
N GLU A 156 -0.57 6.25 -7.28
CA GLU A 156 0.49 6.79 -6.42
C GLU A 156 1.60 7.49 -7.20
N ALA A 157 1.96 6.96 -8.37
CA ALA A 157 2.95 7.59 -9.24
C ALA A 157 2.46 8.97 -9.72
N GLN A 158 1.18 9.10 -10.07
CA GLN A 158 0.60 10.37 -10.50
C GLN A 158 0.45 11.35 -9.33
N GLU A 159 0.01 10.88 -8.16
CA GLU A 159 -0.11 11.72 -6.97
C GLU A 159 1.25 12.26 -6.50
N SER A 160 2.30 11.45 -6.57
CA SER A 160 3.67 11.87 -6.23
C SER A 160 4.16 13.01 -7.14
N ARG A 161 3.82 12.96 -8.44
CA ARG A 161 4.18 14.01 -9.42
C ARG A 161 3.55 15.38 -9.11
N ASN A 162 2.50 15.44 -8.29
CA ASN A 162 1.94 16.72 -7.85
C ASN A 162 2.93 17.51 -6.96
N LYS A 163 3.84 16.83 -6.26
CA LYS A 163 4.90 17.48 -5.49
C LYS A 163 5.88 18.19 -6.42
N ASP A 164 6.35 17.47 -7.44
CA ASP A 164 7.23 18.01 -8.47
C ASP A 164 6.56 19.16 -9.23
N TYR A 165 5.27 19.02 -9.57
CA TYR A 165 4.49 20.08 -10.20
C TYR A 165 4.53 21.38 -9.40
N LYS A 166 4.30 21.31 -8.08
CA LYS A 166 4.34 22.49 -7.19
C LYS A 166 5.74 23.09 -7.16
N GLN A 167 6.77 22.26 -7.03
CA GLN A 167 8.16 22.68 -6.99
C GLN A 167 8.62 23.34 -8.29
N TYR A 168 8.35 22.71 -9.44
CA TYR A 168 8.63 23.25 -10.77
C TYR A 168 7.88 24.53 -11.02
N ARG A 169 6.59 24.58 -10.64
CA ARG A 169 5.83 25.81 -10.72
C ARG A 169 6.54 26.89 -9.92
N GLU A 170 6.99 26.67 -8.70
CA GLU A 170 7.63 27.71 -7.90
C GLU A 170 8.99 28.16 -8.44
N HIS A 171 9.87 27.23 -8.79
CA HIS A 171 11.30 27.52 -9.02
C HIS A 171 11.73 27.53 -10.49
N ASN A 172 10.96 26.93 -11.39
CA ASN A 172 11.40 26.67 -12.76
C ASN A 172 10.52 27.30 -13.85
N THR A 173 9.55 28.14 -13.48
CA THR A 173 8.65 28.79 -14.44
C THR A 173 8.79 30.30 -14.40
N ARG A 174 8.68 30.95 -15.56
CA ARG A 174 8.60 32.41 -15.67
C ARG A 174 7.33 32.92 -14.97
N LYS A 175 7.46 34.01 -14.20
CA LYS A 175 6.38 34.65 -13.41
C LYS A 175 5.78 35.89 -14.06
N ASN A 176 5.88 36.00 -15.38
CA ASN A 176 5.41 37.15 -16.14
C ASN A 176 3.96 37.01 -16.64
N SER A 177 3.52 35.80 -16.98
CA SER A 177 2.16 35.51 -17.46
C SER A 177 1.79 34.07 -17.17
N ARG A 178 0.50 33.81 -16.96
CA ARG A 178 -0.02 32.44 -16.75
C ARG A 178 0.25 31.53 -17.96
N LEU A 179 0.23 32.07 -19.18
CA LEU A 179 0.52 31.29 -20.39
C LEU A 179 1.97 30.80 -20.37
N ASN A 180 2.93 31.70 -20.18
CA ASN A 180 4.35 31.37 -20.11
C ASN A 180 4.66 30.44 -18.92
N THR A 181 3.99 30.64 -17.77
CA THR A 181 4.12 29.72 -16.62
C THR A 181 3.69 28.31 -16.99
N ASN A 182 2.55 28.14 -17.68
CA ASN A 182 2.06 26.83 -18.07
C ASN A 182 2.91 26.19 -19.16
N GLU A 183 3.41 26.98 -20.11
CA GLU A 183 4.33 26.54 -21.15
C GLU A 183 5.63 25.97 -20.55
N ASP A 184 6.28 26.74 -19.67
CA ASP A 184 7.52 26.31 -19.01
C ASP A 184 7.30 25.06 -18.16
N LEU A 185 6.16 25.00 -17.47
CA LEU A 185 5.80 23.86 -16.64
C LEU A 185 5.59 22.59 -17.49
N LEU A 186 4.94 22.72 -18.65
CA LEU A 186 4.76 21.60 -19.57
C LEU A 186 6.12 21.11 -20.11
N HIS A 187 6.99 22.03 -20.56
CA HIS A 187 8.31 21.68 -21.07
C HIS A 187 9.14 20.90 -20.03
N ILE A 188 9.13 21.34 -18.77
CA ILE A 188 9.89 20.65 -17.71
C ILE A 188 9.29 19.29 -17.34
N LEU A 189 7.96 19.16 -17.37
CA LEU A 189 7.31 17.88 -17.15
C LEU A 189 7.65 16.88 -18.27
N LEU A 190 7.75 17.34 -19.51
CA LEU A 190 8.19 16.51 -20.64
C LEU A 190 9.65 16.07 -20.49
N ILE A 191 10.57 17.00 -20.20
CA ILE A 191 11.99 16.68 -20.00
C ILE A 191 12.18 15.69 -18.84
N SER A 192 11.44 15.87 -17.74
CA SER A 192 11.55 15.00 -16.56
C SER A 192 10.86 13.64 -16.72
N SER A 193 10.06 13.43 -17.77
CA SER A 193 9.42 12.14 -18.08
C SER A 193 10.02 11.47 -19.32
N ASP A 194 11.01 12.10 -19.98
CA ASP A 194 11.71 11.55 -21.11
C ASP A 194 12.48 10.26 -20.71
N PRO A 195 12.22 9.11 -21.35
CA PRO A 195 12.85 7.84 -20.99
C PRO A 195 14.37 7.85 -21.15
N TYR A 196 14.87 8.52 -22.18
CA TYR A 196 16.30 8.58 -22.47
C TYR A 196 17.02 9.43 -21.42
N ILE A 197 16.51 10.63 -21.14
CA ILE A 197 17.06 11.50 -20.08
C ILE A 197 16.96 10.83 -18.71
N SER A 198 15.84 10.16 -18.43
CA SER A 198 15.62 9.45 -17.16
C SER A 198 16.61 8.29 -16.98
N SER A 199 16.99 7.60 -18.05
CA SER A 199 17.92 6.45 -17.99
C SER A 199 19.36 6.85 -17.64
N ILE A 200 19.76 8.07 -18.01
CA ILE A 200 21.11 8.60 -17.78
C ILE A 200 21.20 9.32 -16.42
N ARG A 201 20.06 9.69 -15.85
CA ARG A 201 20.02 10.46 -14.60
C ARG A 201 20.49 9.60 -13.42
N ASN A 202 21.38 10.15 -12.59
CA ASN A 202 21.72 9.55 -11.31
C ASN A 202 20.51 9.59 -10.38
N VAL A 203 19.96 8.41 -10.07
CA VAL A 203 18.85 8.23 -9.12
C VAL A 203 19.40 7.55 -7.86
N SER A 204 19.07 8.07 -6.69
CA SER A 204 19.37 7.38 -5.44
C SER A 204 18.53 6.10 -5.35
N LYS A 205 19.19 4.95 -5.14
CA LYS A 205 18.47 3.70 -4.87
C LYS A 205 17.64 3.86 -3.58
N GLN A 206 16.39 3.39 -3.61
CA GLN A 206 15.60 3.29 -2.40
C GLN A 206 16.03 2.07 -1.60
N ASN A 207 15.80 2.11 -0.29
CA ASN A 207 16.05 0.96 0.56
C ASN A 207 15.02 -0.13 0.25
N GLU A 208 15.50 -1.28 -0.22
CA GLU A 208 14.67 -2.47 -0.34
C GLU A 208 14.35 -2.97 1.06
N HIS A 209 13.06 -3.21 1.30
CA HIS A 209 12.60 -3.83 2.54
C HIS A 209 12.32 -5.30 2.26
N GLU A 210 12.86 -6.17 3.10
CA GLU A 210 12.60 -7.61 2.99
C GLU A 210 11.10 -7.91 3.10
N LEU A 211 10.61 -8.68 2.14
CA LEU A 211 9.25 -9.21 2.17
C LEU A 211 9.15 -10.34 3.18
N SER A 212 8.03 -10.39 3.91
CA SER A 212 7.73 -11.51 4.81
C SER A 212 7.65 -12.82 4.02
N ASP A 213 8.02 -13.94 4.65
CA ASP A 213 8.01 -15.26 4.01
C ASP A 213 6.61 -15.68 3.54
N ASP A 214 5.55 -15.23 4.22
CA ASP A 214 4.18 -15.45 3.78
C ASP A 214 3.86 -14.68 2.50
N VAL A 215 4.46 -13.51 2.29
CA VAL A 215 4.31 -12.74 1.06
C VAL A 215 5.11 -13.40 -0.07
N LYS A 216 6.32 -13.91 0.22
CA LYS A 216 7.13 -14.64 -0.77
C LYS A 216 6.38 -15.85 -1.34
N LYS A 217 5.65 -16.60 -0.52
CA LYS A 217 4.81 -17.73 -0.97
C LYS A 217 3.67 -17.33 -1.91
N LEU A 218 3.19 -16.09 -1.80
CA LEU A 218 2.13 -15.57 -2.67
C LEU A 218 2.65 -15.12 -4.05
N LEU A 219 3.97 -15.00 -4.19
CA LEU A 219 4.62 -14.49 -5.37
C LEU A 219 5.27 -15.64 -6.14
N ILE A 220 5.23 -15.53 -7.46
CA ILE A 220 6.06 -16.36 -8.32
C ILE A 220 7.43 -15.67 -8.32
N ILE A 221 8.34 -16.18 -7.48
CA ILE A 221 9.73 -15.77 -7.52
C ILE A 221 10.31 -16.46 -8.77
N PRO A 222 10.77 -15.71 -9.79
CA PRO A 222 11.56 -16.33 -10.84
C PRO A 222 12.76 -16.97 -10.15
N GLU A 223 12.94 -18.28 -10.33
CA GLU A 223 14.10 -19.00 -9.81
C GLU A 223 15.33 -18.16 -10.12
N SER A 224 16.01 -17.71 -9.06
CA SER A 224 17.34 -17.16 -9.19
C SER A 224 18.18 -18.22 -9.88
N ASP A 225 18.89 -17.85 -10.94
CA ASP A 225 19.98 -18.62 -11.54
C ASP A 225 21.11 -18.81 -10.50
N GLU A 226 20.84 -19.48 -9.39
CA GLU A 226 21.78 -19.84 -8.33
C GLU A 226 22.32 -21.27 -8.53
N ASP A 227 21.88 -22.00 -9.57
CA ASP A 227 22.34 -23.36 -9.85
C ASP A 227 23.42 -23.47 -10.96
N GLU A 228 23.83 -22.38 -11.64
CA GLU A 228 24.89 -22.44 -12.68
C GLU A 228 26.29 -22.01 -12.23
N GLU A 229 26.51 -21.65 -10.96
CA GLU A 229 27.86 -21.27 -10.48
C GLU A 229 28.71 -22.45 -9.98
N SER A 230 28.16 -23.67 -9.97
CA SER A 230 28.89 -24.87 -9.52
C SER A 230 29.66 -25.63 -10.61
N ASP A 231 29.34 -25.41 -11.91
CA ASP A 231 29.96 -26.18 -13.01
C ASP A 231 31.16 -25.49 -13.68
N ILE A 232 31.37 -24.18 -13.47
CA ILE A 232 32.51 -23.46 -14.08
C ILE A 232 33.82 -23.79 -13.35
N ASN A 233 33.79 -24.01 -12.04
CA ASN A 233 34.99 -24.27 -11.24
C ASN A 233 35.56 -25.69 -11.39
N GLN A 234 34.78 -26.63 -11.92
CA GLN A 234 35.28 -27.99 -12.19
C GLN A 234 36.09 -28.03 -13.50
N SER A 235 35.65 -27.30 -14.53
CA SER A 235 36.33 -27.23 -15.83
C SER A 235 37.70 -26.51 -15.81
N PHE A 236 37.90 -25.57 -14.88
CA PHE A 236 39.17 -24.84 -14.76
C PHE A 236 40.26 -25.64 -14.02
N SER A 237 39.86 -26.63 -13.21
CA SER A 237 40.79 -27.50 -12.47
C SER A 237 41.41 -28.61 -13.33
N GLU A 238 40.72 -29.07 -14.39
CA GLU A 238 41.23 -30.13 -15.28
C GLU A 238 42.24 -29.62 -16.32
N ILE A 239 42.24 -28.32 -16.63
CA ILE A 239 43.15 -27.73 -17.63
C ILE A 239 44.55 -27.47 -17.05
N THR A 240 44.74 -27.48 -15.73
CA THR A 240 46.03 -27.19 -15.07
C THR A 240 46.84 -28.43 -14.67
N LEU A 241 46.38 -29.63 -15.03
CA LEU A 241 47.05 -30.91 -14.73
C LEU A 241 47.29 -31.72 -16.02
N THR A 242 48.00 -31.13 -16.98
CA THR A 242 48.78 -31.89 -17.96
C THR A 242 50.11 -31.18 -18.17
N ASP A 243 51.14 -31.70 -17.50
CA ASP A 243 52.56 -31.47 -17.79
C ASP A 243 52.95 -32.03 -19.16
#